data_AF-A0A915MJE4-F1
#
_entry.id   AF-A0A915MJE4-F1
#
_cell.length_a   1.000
_cell.length_b   1.000
_cell.length_c   1.000
_cell.angle_alpha   90.00
_cell.angle_beta   90.00
_cell.angle_gamma   90.00
#
_symmetry.space_group_name_H-M   'P 1'
#
loop_
_entity.id
_entity.type
_entity.pdbx_description
1 polymer ?
#
loop_
_entity_poly.entity_id
_entity_poly.type
_entity_poly.pdbx_seq_one_letter_code
_entity_poly.pdbx_strand_id
1 'polypeptide(L)'
;MKIKLENMQLVPLIDMPEFIEECIELLNEPPLSIILLEKENKLIGHARLCPLPQNGNGCWIESVVIWKNLRGKGFGRTLMKGIEMCAKEFGFKE
;
A
#
# COMPACT_ATOMS: atom_id res chain seq x y z
N MET A 1 -7.93 22.80 -4.38
CA MET A 1 -6.89 21.91 -4.95
C MET A 1 -7.58 20.64 -5.43
N LYS A 2 -7.93 20.56 -6.72
CA LYS A 2 -8.52 19.36 -7.33
C LYS A 2 -7.37 18.53 -7.90
N ILE A 3 -7.11 17.36 -7.33
CA ILE A 3 -6.16 16.40 -7.90
C ILE A 3 -6.82 15.85 -9.17
N LYS A 4 -6.21 16.09 -10.33
CA LYS A 4 -6.65 15.53 -11.62
C LYS A 4 -6.25 14.05 -11.65
N LEU A 5 -7.23 13.17 -11.49
CA LEU A 5 -7.12 11.70 -11.40
C LEU A 5 -7.02 11.02 -12.77
N GLU A 6 -6.48 11.70 -13.79
CA GLU A 6 -6.77 11.36 -15.18
C GLU A 6 -5.94 10.19 -15.74
N ASN A 7 -4.94 9.64 -15.02
CA ASN A 7 -4.13 8.51 -15.50
C ASN A 7 -3.70 7.52 -14.39
N MET A 8 -4.53 7.27 -13.38
CA MET A 8 -4.19 6.28 -12.35
C MET A 8 -5.39 5.41 -12.00
N GLN A 9 -5.40 4.20 -12.56
CA GLN A 9 -6.39 3.18 -12.28
C GLN A 9 -5.96 2.42 -11.02
N LEU A 10 -6.71 2.61 -9.94
CA LEU A 10 -6.50 1.93 -8.66
C LEU A 10 -7.25 0.59 -8.67
N VAL A 11 -6.52 -0.49 -8.44
CA VAL A 11 -7.08 -1.86 -8.42
C VAL A 11 -7.22 -2.34 -6.97
N PRO A 12 -8.38 -2.89 -6.56
CA PRO A 12 -8.60 -3.36 -5.21
C PRO A 12 -7.79 -4.64 -4.90
N LEU A 13 -6.88 -4.54 -3.93
CA LEU A 13 -5.92 -5.57 -3.46
C LEU A 13 -6.54 -6.88 -2.92
N ILE A 14 -7.86 -7.04 -2.89
CA ILE A 14 -8.50 -8.13 -2.12
C ILE A 14 -9.04 -9.28 -2.95
N ASP A 15 -9.17 -9.13 -4.28
CA ASP A 15 -9.82 -10.14 -5.15
C ASP A 15 -8.99 -10.62 -6.36
N MET A 16 -7.73 -10.19 -6.55
CA MET A 16 -6.90 -10.69 -7.66
C MET A 16 -5.42 -10.85 -7.29
N PRO A 17 -4.90 -12.08 -7.18
CA PRO A 17 -3.46 -12.31 -7.01
C PRO A 17 -2.63 -11.88 -8.24
N GLU A 18 -3.23 -11.89 -9.43
CA GLU A 18 -2.57 -11.52 -10.71
C GLU A 18 -2.31 -10.00 -10.86
N PHE A 19 -2.99 -9.15 -10.08
CA PHE A 19 -2.87 -7.69 -10.18
C PHE A 19 -1.88 -7.06 -9.18
N ILE A 20 -1.33 -7.87 -8.27
CA ILE A 20 -0.24 -7.41 -7.40
C ILE A 20 0.99 -7.07 -8.26
N GLU A 21 1.22 -7.83 -9.33
CA GLU A 21 2.35 -7.66 -10.25
C GLU A 21 2.28 -6.30 -11.01
N GLU A 22 1.13 -5.95 -11.62
CA GLU A 22 1.02 -4.73 -12.44
C GLU A 22 1.17 -3.41 -11.65
N CYS A 23 0.70 -3.37 -10.39
CA CYS A 23 0.83 -2.15 -9.57
C CYS A 23 2.28 -1.91 -9.10
N ILE A 24 3.06 -2.98 -8.99
CA ILE A 24 4.48 -2.92 -8.65
C ILE A 24 5.29 -2.47 -9.87
N GLU A 25 4.91 -2.89 -11.07
CA GLU A 25 5.57 -2.48 -12.33
C GLU A 25 5.46 -0.98 -12.64
N LEU A 26 4.39 -0.30 -12.22
CA LEU A 26 4.22 1.15 -12.46
C LEU A 26 5.02 2.04 -11.49
N LEU A 27 5.56 1.46 -10.41
CA LEU A 27 6.29 2.16 -9.36
C LEU A 27 7.69 1.53 -9.23
N ASN A 28 8.64 2.05 -10.01
CA ASN A 28 9.97 1.45 -10.18
C ASN A 28 10.77 1.28 -8.88
N GLU A 29 10.50 2.05 -7.82
CA GLU A 29 11.15 1.88 -6.52
C GLU A 29 10.39 2.61 -5.38
N PRO A 30 10.49 2.15 -4.12
CA PRO A 30 10.02 2.90 -2.96
C PRO A 30 10.80 4.21 -2.76
N PRO A 31 10.18 5.27 -2.20
CA PRO A 31 9.05 5.21 -1.27
C PRO A 31 7.67 5.17 -1.94
N LEU A 32 6.80 4.27 -1.49
CA LEU A 32 5.45 4.09 -2.03
C LEU A 32 4.37 4.46 -1.02
N SER A 33 3.25 5.00 -1.51
CA SER A 33 2.05 5.20 -0.72
C SER A 33 1.03 4.12 -1.07
N ILE A 34 0.65 3.33 -0.08
CA ILE A 34 -0.28 2.22 -0.21
C ILE A 34 -1.59 2.62 0.45
N ILE A 35 -2.70 2.45 -0.25
CA ILE A 35 -4.04 2.75 0.25
C ILE A 35 -4.89 1.49 0.27
N LEU A 36 -5.74 1.39 1.29
CA LEU A 36 -6.78 0.37 1.37
C LEU A 36 -8.12 1.02 0.98
N LEU A 37 -8.80 0.43 0.00
CA LEU A 37 -10.10 0.89 -0.47
C LEU A 37 -11.19 -0.14 -0.13
N GLU A 38 -12.40 0.34 0.13
CA GLU A 38 -13.62 -0.45 0.15
C GLU A 38 -14.15 -0.63 -1.29
N LYS A 39 -15.20 -1.43 -1.45
CA LYS A 39 -16.03 -1.40 -2.66
C LYS A 39 -16.48 0.04 -2.94
N GLU A 40 -16.58 0.40 -4.22
CA GLU A 40 -16.91 1.77 -4.68
C GLU A 40 -15.84 2.83 -4.41
N ASN A 41 -14.56 2.43 -4.28
CA ASN A 41 -13.40 3.33 -4.18
C ASN A 41 -13.38 4.24 -2.93
N LYS A 42 -14.07 3.83 -1.86
CA LYS A 42 -14.04 4.57 -0.61
C LYS A 42 -12.75 4.26 0.16
N LEU A 43 -11.96 5.29 0.44
CA LEU A 43 -10.71 5.17 1.20
C LEU A 43 -10.98 4.66 2.62
N ILE A 44 -10.30 3.59 3.03
CA ILE A 44 -10.34 3.00 4.37
C ILE A 44 -9.11 3.41 5.19
N GLY A 45 -7.93 3.39 4.56
CA GLY A 45 -6.67 3.62 5.23
C GLY A 45 -5.50 3.83 4.28
N HIS A 46 -4.37 4.22 4.86
CA HIS A 46 -3.15 4.55 4.15
C HIS A 46 -1.93 4.14 4.98
N ALA A 47 -0.84 3.81 4.32
CA ALA A 47 0.50 3.68 4.90
C ALA A 47 1.56 3.88 3.81
N ARG A 48 2.80 4.16 4.21
CA ARG A 48 3.92 4.28 3.28
C ARG A 48 4.97 3.23 3.56
N LEU A 49 5.54 2.69 2.49
CA LEU A 49 6.72 1.83 2.50
C LEU A 49 7.92 2.67 2.07
N CYS A 50 8.93 2.78 2.92
CA CYS A 50 10.12 3.58 2.69
C CYS A 50 11.38 2.71 2.84
N PRO A 51 12.40 2.79 1.97
CA PRO A 51 13.66 2.08 2.17
C PRO A 51 14.40 2.59 3.43
N LEU A 52 15.13 1.74 4.13
CA LEU A 52 16.14 2.21 5.10
C LEU A 52 17.41 2.66 4.35
N PRO A 53 17.88 3.91 4.54
CA PRO A 53 19.07 4.40 3.84
C PRO A 53 20.36 3.60 4.10
N GLN A 54 20.45 2.92 5.24
CA GLN A 54 21.66 2.19 5.68
C GLN A 54 21.50 0.66 5.62
N ASN A 55 20.29 0.16 5.29
CA ASN A 55 20.02 -1.27 5.18
C ASN A 55 19.25 -1.53 3.89
N GLY A 56 19.96 -1.95 2.83
CA GLY A 56 19.34 -2.26 1.54
C GLY A 56 18.37 -3.44 1.57
N ASN A 57 18.35 -4.21 2.66
CA ASN A 57 17.37 -5.29 2.87
C ASN A 57 16.20 -4.87 3.76
N GLY A 58 16.23 -3.67 4.34
CA GLY A 58 15.25 -3.23 5.32
C GLY A 58 14.35 -2.11 4.80
N CYS A 59 13.12 -2.07 5.30
CA CYS A 59 12.18 -0.98 5.04
C CYS A 59 11.50 -0.45 6.32
N TRP A 60 11.09 0.82 6.32
CA TRP A 60 10.22 1.39 7.34
C TRP A 60 8.82 1.56 6.79
N ILE A 61 7.85 1.15 7.59
CA ILE A 61 6.45 1.41 7.34
C ILE A 61 6.03 2.59 8.21
N GLU A 62 5.60 3.67 7.56
CA GLU A 62 5.22 4.91 8.23
C GLU A 62 3.81 5.37 7.85
N SER A 63 3.32 6.39 8.53
CA SER A 63 2.04 7.04 8.22
C SER A 63 0.84 6.07 8.14
N VAL A 64 0.86 5.02 8.96
CA VAL A 64 -0.19 3.99 9.03
C VAL A 64 -1.43 4.55 9.71
N VAL A 65 -2.51 4.70 8.94
CA VAL A 65 -3.75 5.30 9.41
C VAL A 65 -4.95 4.55 8.88
N ILE A 66 -5.91 4.30 9.77
CA ILE A 66 -7.26 3.83 9.43
C ILE A 66 -8.25 4.92 9.87
N TRP A 67 -9.27 5.18 9.04
CA TRP A 67 -10.35 6.09 9.41
C TRP A 67 -10.94 5.72 10.77
N LYS A 68 -11.20 6.74 11.61
CA LYS A 68 -11.53 6.57 13.03
C LYS A 68 -12.71 5.61 13.26
N ASN A 69 -13.76 5.73 12.45
CA ASN A 69 -14.98 4.91 12.50
C ASN A 69 -14.81 3.46 11.97
N LEU A 70 -13.66 3.15 11.38
CA LEU A 70 -13.32 1.83 10.83
C LEU A 70 -12.27 1.09 11.67
N ARG A 71 -11.73 1.71 12.72
CA ARG A 71 -10.76 1.07 13.63
C ARG A 71 -11.41 -0.07 14.43
N GLY A 72 -10.59 -1.01 14.89
CA GLY A 72 -11.05 -2.20 15.61
C GLY A 72 -11.70 -3.28 14.75
N LYS A 73 -11.83 -3.06 13.43
CA LYS A 73 -12.47 -4.00 12.48
C LYS A 73 -11.50 -4.87 11.69
N GLY A 74 -10.20 -4.84 12.04
CA GLY A 74 -9.17 -5.62 11.36
C GLY A 74 -8.56 -4.99 10.10
N PHE A 75 -9.05 -3.85 9.61
CA PHE A 75 -8.50 -3.19 8.40
C PHE A 75 -7.02 -2.81 8.50
N GLY A 76 -6.53 -2.44 9.70
CA GLY A 76 -5.10 -2.21 9.91
C GLY A 76 -4.26 -3.46 9.64
N ARG A 77 -4.74 -4.63 10.07
CA ARG A 77 -4.09 -5.92 9.79
C ARG A 77 -4.10 -6.22 8.28
N THR A 78 -5.22 -5.98 7.60
CA THR A 78 -5.32 -6.17 6.15
C THR A 78 -4.35 -5.27 5.40
N LEU A 79 -4.28 -3.98 5.76
CA LEU A 79 -3.35 -3.02 5.16
C LEU A 79 -1.89 -3.45 5.37
N MET A 80 -1.52 -3.87 6.59
CA MET A 80 -0.15 -4.31 6.88
C MET A 80 0.24 -5.56 6.10
N LYS A 81 -0.64 -6.56 5.96
CA LYS A 81 -0.38 -7.75 5.14
C LYS A 81 -0.08 -7.40 3.68
N GLY A 82 -0.84 -6.47 3.10
CA GLY A 82 -0.60 -6.01 1.73
C GLY A 82 0.77 -5.32 1.59
N ILE A 83 1.17 -4.53 2.59
CA ILE A 83 2.48 -3.87 2.59
C ILE A 83 3.62 -4.86 2.77
N GLU A 84 3.48 -5.86 3.64
CA GLU A 84 4.47 -6.93 3.82
C GLU A 84 4.68 -7.73 2.52
N MET A 85 3.62 -7.97 1.74
CA MET A 85 3.72 -8.59 0.42
C MET A 85 4.46 -7.66 -0.55
N CYS A 86 4.04 -6.40 -0.66
CA CYS A 86 4.69 -5.40 -1.50
C CYS A 86 6.18 -5.23 -1.17
N ALA A 87 6.55 -5.20 0.11
CA ALA A 87 7.94 -5.07 0.55
C ALA A 87 8.82 -6.24 0.07
N LYS A 88 8.29 -7.46 0.08
CA LYS A 88 9.01 -8.65 -0.41
C LYS A 88 9.25 -8.60 -1.91
N GLU A 89 8.29 -8.10 -2.67
CA GLU A 89 8.43 -7.92 -4.13
C GLU A 89 9.53 -6.90 -4.48
N PHE A 90 9.73 -5.88 -3.64
CA PHE A 90 10.87 -4.96 -3.73
C PHE A 90 12.17 -5.51 -3.13
N GLY A 91 12.20 -6.77 -2.70
CA GLY A 91 13.39 -7.45 -2.20
C GLY A 91 13.75 -7.14 -0.74
N PHE A 92 12.89 -6.44 0.01
CA PHE A 92 13.08 -6.26 1.45
C PHE A 92 12.84 -7.57 2.20
N LYS A 93 13.68 -7.82 3.21
CA LYS A 93 13.70 -9.04 4.03
C LYS A 93 13.48 -8.76 5.52
N GLU A 94 13.60 -7.50 5.93
CA GLU A 94 13.58 -7.02 7.32
C GLU A 94 12.64 -5.82 7.52
#